data_AF-Q64ZB1-F1
#
_entry.id   AF-Q64ZB1-F1
#
_cell.length_a   1.000
_cell.length_b   1.000
_cell.length_c   1.000
_cell.angle_alpha   90.00
_cell.angle_beta   90.00
_cell.angle_gamma   90.00
#
_symmetry.space_group_name_H-M   'P 1'
#
loop_
_entity.id
_entity.type
_entity.pdbx_description
1 polymer ?
#
loop_
_entity_poly.entity_id
_entity_poly.type
_entity_poly.pdbx_seq_one_letter_code
_entity_poly.pdbx_strand_id
1 'polypeptide(L)'
;MYHIYLYKDNKRKKVYIKIQCELRNNQIEKDELKEKIKTLIDSNTYIAERNKELKKEELKQQQVELWRRTLQICTRLFHTSTSYKKLHAIETAKFKKEREEKQKEINSIQKEINEVFIEAIQELREQYPKLTQEDLFYCILQYLRLSTSTIKFCMRVESNQALTQRKYRIKKQISPQTFSIIFNENSPSEGVL
;
A
#
# COMPACT_ATOMS: atom_id res chain seq x y z
N MET A 1 -85.95 6.10 -32.43
CA MET A 1 -85.10 6.91 -31.52
C MET A 1 -84.25 6.06 -30.57
N TYR A 2 -84.82 5.09 -29.85
CA TYR A 2 -84.13 4.27 -28.82
C TYR A 2 -82.93 3.45 -29.34
N HIS A 3 -83.04 2.80 -30.52
CA HIS A 3 -81.93 2.03 -31.12
C HIS A 3 -80.69 2.89 -31.47
N ILE A 4 -80.89 4.13 -31.93
CA ILE A 4 -79.80 5.06 -32.26
C ILE A 4 -79.08 5.51 -30.97
N TYR A 5 -79.82 5.70 -29.89
CA TYR A 5 -79.26 6.04 -28.57
C TYR A 5 -78.40 4.89 -28.02
N LEU A 6 -78.92 3.66 -28.01
CA LEU A 6 -78.18 2.47 -27.56
C LEU A 6 -76.89 2.22 -28.35
N TYR A 7 -76.91 2.44 -29.67
CA TYR A 7 -75.71 2.32 -30.51
C TYR A 7 -74.64 3.36 -30.15
N LYS A 8 -75.04 4.62 -29.92
CA LYS A 8 -74.13 5.69 -29.50
C LYS A 8 -73.54 5.42 -28.10
N ASP A 9 -74.35 4.91 -27.17
CA ASP A 9 -73.92 4.54 -25.82
C ASP A 9 -72.90 3.38 -25.84
N ASN A 10 -73.15 2.33 -26.61
CA ASN A 10 -72.21 1.21 -26.77
C ASN A 10 -70.88 1.66 -27.39
N LYS A 11 -70.90 2.57 -28.38
CA LYS A 11 -69.68 3.13 -28.96
C LYS A 11 -68.87 3.93 -27.93
N ARG A 12 -69.54 4.74 -27.10
CA ARG A 12 -68.90 5.48 -26.00
C ARG A 12 -68.29 4.55 -24.96
N LYS A 13 -69.00 3.49 -24.56
CA LYS A 13 -68.50 2.47 -23.64
C LYS A 13 -67.24 1.78 -24.15
N LYS A 14 -67.19 1.41 -25.44
CA LYS A 14 -65.98 0.82 -26.05
C LYS A 14 -64.78 1.77 -26.03
N VAL A 15 -64.99 3.05 -26.35
CA VAL A 15 -63.93 4.07 -26.27
C VAL A 15 -63.44 4.25 -24.83
N TYR A 16 -64.36 4.32 -23.86
CA TYR A 16 -64.01 4.43 -22.45
C TYR A 16 -63.16 3.25 -21.96
N ILE A 17 -63.55 2.02 -22.29
CA ILE A 17 -62.79 0.82 -21.94
C ILE A 17 -61.38 0.86 -22.55
N LYS A 18 -61.26 1.27 -23.82
CA LYS A 18 -59.96 1.39 -24.48
C LYS A 18 -59.03 2.37 -23.75
N ILE A 19 -59.54 3.56 -23.42
CA ILE A 19 -58.79 4.59 -22.68
C ILE A 19 -58.39 4.06 -21.29
N GLN A 20 -59.29 3.37 -20.58
CA GLN A 20 -58.97 2.78 -19.27
C GLN A 20 -57.87 1.71 -19.36
N CYS A 21 -57.89 0.87 -20.40
CA CYS A 21 -56.81 -0.09 -20.65
C CYS A 21 -55.48 0.61 -20.97
N GLU A 22 -55.48 1.66 -21.80
CA GLU A 22 -54.29 2.45 -22.11
C GLU A 22 -53.71 3.14 -20.86
N LEU A 23 -54.57 3.77 -20.05
CA LEU A 23 -54.17 4.38 -18.77
C LEU A 23 -53.55 3.36 -17.83
N ARG A 24 -54.12 2.16 -17.73
CA ARG A 24 -53.56 1.07 -16.92
C ARG A 24 -52.19 0.65 -17.42
N ASN A 25 -52.03 0.45 -18.72
CA ASN A 25 -50.75 0.04 -19.32
C ASN A 25 -49.66 1.09 -19.09
N ASN A 26 -49.97 2.37 -19.30
CA ASN A 26 -49.04 3.47 -19.06
C ASN A 26 -48.63 3.55 -17.58
N GLN A 27 -49.54 3.23 -16.65
CA GLN A 27 -49.22 3.21 -15.23
C GLN A 27 -48.28 2.04 -14.88
N ILE A 28 -48.48 0.86 -15.46
CA ILE A 28 -47.57 -0.30 -15.31
C ILE A 28 -46.18 0.06 -15.85
N GLU A 29 -46.09 0.58 -17.06
CA GLU A 29 -44.81 0.97 -17.67
C GLU A 29 -44.08 2.04 -16.83
N LYS A 30 -44.82 3.02 -16.32
CA LYS A 30 -44.28 4.04 -15.42
C LYS A 30 -43.69 3.42 -14.15
N ASP A 31 -44.35 2.45 -13.55
CA ASP A 31 -43.87 1.81 -12.32
C ASP A 31 -42.68 0.87 -12.60
N GLU A 32 -42.65 0.18 -13.74
CA GLU A 32 -41.46 -0.56 -14.19
C GLU A 32 -40.26 0.36 -14.42
N LEU A 33 -40.46 1.53 -15.03
CA LEU A 33 -39.41 2.52 -15.25
C LEU A 33 -38.87 3.08 -13.93
N LYS A 34 -39.74 3.33 -12.94
CA LYS A 34 -39.30 3.76 -11.61
C LYS A 34 -38.42 2.72 -10.92
N GLU A 35 -38.79 1.45 -10.98
CA GLU A 35 -37.99 0.37 -10.39
C GLU A 35 -36.64 0.21 -11.11
N LYS A 36 -36.61 0.35 -12.44
CA LYS A 36 -35.36 0.39 -13.21
C LYS A 36 -34.48 1.56 -12.79
N ILE A 37 -35.04 2.77 -12.65
CA ILE A 37 -34.30 3.97 -12.20
C ILE A 37 -33.73 3.74 -10.80
N LYS A 38 -34.52 3.20 -9.87
CA LYS A 38 -34.07 2.91 -8.51
C LYS A 38 -32.90 1.92 -8.50
N THR A 39 -33.02 0.83 -9.25
CA THR A 39 -31.95 -0.18 -9.38
C THR A 39 -30.66 0.42 -9.98
N LEU A 40 -30.78 1.31 -10.97
CA LEU A 40 -29.65 2.02 -11.55
C LEU A 40 -28.98 2.97 -10.56
N ILE A 41 -29.76 3.68 -9.75
CA ILE A 41 -29.22 4.56 -8.70
C ILE A 41 -28.44 3.75 -7.65
N ASP A 42 -29.00 2.65 -7.17
CA ASP A 42 -28.35 1.78 -6.19
C ASP A 42 -27.03 1.21 -6.75
N SER A 43 -27.06 0.77 -8.01
CA SER A 43 -25.88 0.23 -8.70
C SER A 43 -24.80 1.30 -8.90
N ASN A 44 -25.18 2.51 -9.32
CA ASN A 44 -24.24 3.62 -9.48
C ASN A 44 -23.62 4.06 -8.15
N THR A 45 -24.40 4.03 -7.07
CA THR A 45 -23.92 4.35 -5.71
C THR A 45 -22.86 3.34 -5.28
N TYR A 46 -23.14 2.03 -5.45
CA TYR A 46 -22.18 0.97 -5.18
C TYR A 46 -20.88 1.11 -6.00
N ILE A 47 -20.99 1.40 -7.30
CA ILE A 47 -19.82 1.60 -8.17
C ILE A 47 -18.99 2.80 -7.70
N ALA A 48 -19.63 3.91 -7.32
CA ALA A 48 -18.93 5.09 -6.84
C ALA A 48 -18.16 4.82 -5.53
N GLU A 49 -18.77 4.08 -4.59
CA GLU A 49 -18.11 3.66 -3.36
C GLU A 49 -16.91 2.74 -3.64
N ARG A 50 -17.10 1.73 -4.49
CA ARG A 50 -16.02 0.81 -4.87
C ARG A 50 -14.87 1.51 -5.55
N ASN A 51 -15.13 2.47 -6.43
CA ASN A 51 -14.11 3.27 -7.10
C ASN A 51 -13.31 4.13 -6.12
N LYS A 52 -13.97 4.67 -5.08
CA LYS A 52 -13.29 5.43 -4.02
C LYS A 52 -12.33 4.55 -3.22
N GLU A 53 -12.73 3.32 -2.91
CA GLU A 53 -11.87 2.34 -2.23
C GLU A 53 -10.67 1.94 -3.09
N LEU A 54 -10.90 1.61 -4.37
CA LEU A 54 -9.84 1.27 -5.32
C LEU A 54 -8.81 2.39 -5.45
N LYS A 55 -9.26 3.65 -5.54
CA LYS A 55 -8.37 4.81 -5.61
C LYS A 55 -7.53 4.96 -4.33
N LYS A 56 -8.09 4.63 -3.17
CA LYS A 56 -7.36 4.64 -1.88
C LYS A 56 -6.32 3.52 -1.82
N GLU A 57 -6.64 2.34 -2.35
CA GLU A 57 -5.69 1.23 -2.45
C GLU A 57 -4.55 1.54 -3.42
N GLU A 58 -4.86 2.12 -4.58
CA GLU A 58 -3.87 2.55 -5.57
C GLU A 58 -2.92 3.60 -4.99
N LEU A 59 -3.44 4.61 -4.29
CA LEU A 59 -2.60 5.63 -3.66
C LEU A 59 -1.65 5.02 -2.61
N LYS A 60 -2.13 4.05 -1.82
CA LYS A 60 -1.26 3.33 -0.86
C LYS A 60 -0.16 2.55 -1.58
N GLN A 61 -0.46 1.90 -2.69
CA GLN A 61 0.53 1.17 -3.48
C GLN A 61 1.58 2.12 -4.08
N GLN A 62 1.15 3.26 -4.62
CA GLN A 62 2.04 4.30 -5.14
C GLN A 62 2.98 4.85 -4.05
N GLN A 63 2.48 5.09 -2.84
CA GLN A 63 3.30 5.49 -1.69
C GLN A 63 4.39 4.45 -1.38
N VAL A 64 4.03 3.17 -1.32
CA VAL A 64 5.00 2.09 -1.06
C VAL A 64 6.07 2.00 -2.16
N GLU A 65 5.70 2.20 -3.41
CA GLU A 65 6.64 2.19 -4.53
C GLU A 65 7.56 3.42 -4.55
N LEU A 66 7.05 4.61 -4.19
CA LEU A 66 7.89 5.80 -4.01
C LEU A 66 8.91 5.59 -2.89
N TRP A 67 8.47 5.12 -1.73
CA TRP A 67 9.35 4.78 -0.61
C TRP A 67 10.45 3.78 -1.01
N ARG A 68 10.08 2.77 -1.79
CA ARG A 68 11.03 1.79 -2.34
C ARG A 68 12.09 2.45 -3.23
N ARG A 69 11.70 3.38 -4.10
CA ARG A 69 12.64 4.12 -4.96
C ARG A 69 13.56 5.00 -4.12
N THR A 70 13.03 5.66 -3.08
CA THR A 70 13.84 6.41 -2.12
C THR A 70 14.91 5.52 -1.50
N LEU A 71 14.54 4.33 -1.01
CA LEU A 71 15.51 3.35 -0.49
C LEU A 71 16.59 2.97 -1.51
N GLN A 72 16.23 2.74 -2.78
CA GLN A 72 17.20 2.40 -3.83
C GLN A 72 18.19 3.55 -4.09
N ILE A 73 17.70 4.80 -4.11
CA ILE A 73 18.53 5.99 -4.28
C ILE A 73 19.48 6.15 -3.08
N CYS A 74 18.96 6.04 -1.85
CA CYS A 74 19.76 6.08 -0.63
C CYS A 74 20.85 4.99 -0.64
N THR A 75 20.53 3.76 -1.05
CA THR A 75 21.53 2.69 -1.18
C THR A 75 22.61 3.04 -2.18
N ARG A 76 22.25 3.53 -3.37
CA ARG A 76 23.23 3.96 -4.38
C ARG A 76 24.12 5.08 -3.86
N LEU A 77 23.55 6.06 -3.16
CA LEU A 77 24.29 7.17 -2.56
C LEU A 77 25.22 6.65 -1.46
N PHE A 78 24.73 5.78 -0.58
CA PHE A 78 25.53 5.20 0.49
C PHE A 78 26.70 4.38 -0.07
N HIS A 79 26.53 3.64 -1.17
CA HIS A 79 27.60 2.85 -1.77
C HIS A 79 28.80 3.68 -2.26
N THR A 80 28.62 4.96 -2.56
CA THR A 80 29.75 5.85 -2.93
C THR A 80 30.50 6.41 -1.73
N SER A 81 29.93 6.27 -0.52
CA SER A 81 30.49 6.83 0.71
C SER A 81 31.76 6.14 1.20
N THR A 82 32.51 6.85 2.04
CA THR A 82 33.62 6.25 2.78
C THR A 82 33.15 5.29 3.86
N SER A 83 31.98 5.52 4.47
CA SER A 83 31.42 4.60 5.47
C SER A 83 31.02 3.26 4.86
N TYR A 84 30.52 3.22 3.63
CA TYR A 84 30.25 1.95 2.95
C TYR A 84 31.53 1.15 2.70
N LYS A 85 32.63 1.79 2.30
CA LYS A 85 33.93 1.11 2.15
C LYS A 85 34.40 0.48 3.46
N LYS A 86 34.23 1.19 4.58
CA LYS A 86 34.52 0.67 5.93
C LYS A 86 33.60 -0.49 6.31
N LEU A 87 32.30 -0.33 6.08
CA LEU A 87 31.28 -1.36 6.32
C LEU A 87 31.55 -2.64 5.51
N HIS A 88 31.93 -2.50 4.24
CA HIS A 88 32.27 -3.63 3.37
C HIS A 88 33.56 -4.34 3.83
N ALA A 89 34.54 -3.60 4.36
CA ALA A 89 35.73 -4.22 4.97
C ALA A 89 35.38 -5.04 6.24
N ILE A 90 34.38 -4.59 7.01
CA ILE A 90 33.81 -5.34 8.14
C ILE A 90 33.09 -6.60 7.65
N GLU A 91 32.21 -6.46 6.64
CA GLU A 91 31.44 -7.57 6.06
C GLU A 91 32.34 -8.67 5.49
N THR A 92 33.45 -8.31 4.84
CA THR A 92 34.40 -9.26 4.27
C THR A 92 35.42 -9.82 5.27
N ALA A 93 35.19 -9.63 6.57
CA ALA A 93 36.02 -10.16 7.67
C ALA A 93 37.52 -9.76 7.63
N LYS A 94 37.89 -8.73 6.86
CA LYS A 94 39.26 -8.18 6.82
C LYS A 94 39.55 -7.25 8.00
N PHE A 95 38.67 -7.22 8.99
CA PHE A 95 38.62 -6.18 10.00
C PHE A 95 39.41 -6.53 11.27
N LYS A 96 40.72 -6.28 11.23
CA LYS A 96 41.66 -6.45 12.37
C LYS A 96 41.99 -5.11 13.02
N LYS A 97 41.06 -4.58 13.83
CA LYS A 97 41.27 -3.35 14.62
C LYS A 97 40.98 -3.54 16.11
N GLU A 98 41.55 -2.68 16.93
CA GLU A 98 41.35 -2.64 18.38
C GLU A 98 39.95 -2.12 18.75
N ARG A 99 39.45 -2.47 19.94
CA ARG A 99 38.05 -2.26 20.37
C ARG A 99 37.58 -0.80 20.25
N GLU A 100 38.44 0.17 20.57
CA GLU A 100 38.09 1.60 20.51
C GLU A 100 37.97 2.13 19.07
N GLU A 101 38.87 1.74 18.18
CA GLU A 101 38.82 2.12 16.77
C GLU A 101 37.59 1.54 16.08
N LYS A 102 37.24 0.28 16.42
CA LYS A 102 36.01 -0.37 15.99
C LYS A 102 34.78 0.46 16.38
N GLN A 103 34.77 1.01 17.59
CA GLN A 103 33.64 1.78 18.08
C GLN A 103 33.49 3.13 17.36
N LYS A 104 34.61 3.81 17.06
CA LYS A 104 34.61 5.06 16.28
C LYS A 104 34.09 4.83 14.86
N GLU A 105 34.49 3.73 14.23
CA GLU A 105 34.01 3.37 12.90
C GLU A 105 32.52 3.05 12.88
N ILE A 106 32.02 2.28 13.86
CA ILE A 106 30.58 2.01 13.99
C ILE A 106 29.79 3.31 14.07
N ASN A 107 30.23 4.26 14.90
CA ASN A 107 29.51 5.52 15.08
C ASN A 107 29.46 6.34 13.79
N SER A 108 30.57 6.38 13.05
CA SER A 108 30.64 7.04 11.74
C SER A 108 29.68 6.39 10.74
N ILE A 109 29.66 5.05 10.67
CA ILE A 109 28.79 4.29 9.76
C ILE A 109 27.32 4.50 10.12
N GLN A 110 26.97 4.35 11.40
CA GLN A 110 25.61 4.56 11.89
C GLN A 110 25.12 5.97 11.58
N LYS A 111 25.95 6.99 11.82
CA LYS A 111 25.62 8.39 11.56
C LYS A 111 25.34 8.60 10.07
N GLU A 112 26.24 8.17 9.20
CA GLU A 112 26.09 8.36 7.76
C GLU A 112 24.91 7.57 7.18
N ILE A 113 24.64 6.36 7.67
CA ILE A 113 23.42 5.61 7.30
C ILE A 113 22.16 6.41 7.71
N ASN A 114 22.10 6.90 8.95
CA ASN A 114 20.93 7.67 9.40
C ASN A 114 20.75 8.97 8.60
N GLU A 115 21.84 9.63 8.18
CA GLU A 115 21.79 10.84 7.35
C GLU A 115 21.34 10.53 5.92
N VAL A 116 21.95 9.53 5.28
CA VAL A 116 21.63 9.16 3.89
C VAL A 116 20.22 8.59 3.76
N PHE A 117 19.73 7.86 4.77
CA PHE A 117 18.40 7.24 4.75
C PHE A 117 17.36 8.03 5.54
N ILE A 118 17.63 9.29 5.92
CA ILE A 118 16.75 10.06 6.82
C ILE A 118 15.31 10.13 6.31
N GLU A 119 15.10 10.39 5.02
CA GLU A 119 13.78 10.48 4.40
C GLU A 119 13.06 9.13 4.44
N ALA A 120 13.73 8.05 4.05
CA ALA A 120 13.15 6.70 4.07
C ALA A 120 12.82 6.22 5.50
N ILE A 121 13.65 6.59 6.48
CA ILE A 121 13.42 6.29 7.91
C ILE A 121 12.22 7.09 8.42
N GLN A 122 12.13 8.37 8.06
CA GLN A 122 11.05 9.24 8.51
C GLN A 122 9.71 8.80 7.93
N GLU A 123 9.65 8.45 6.64
CA GLU A 123 8.43 7.93 6.02
C GLU A 123 7.98 6.61 6.67
N LEU A 124 8.91 5.69 6.95
CA LEU A 124 8.59 4.43 7.64
C LEU A 124 8.09 4.68 9.07
N ARG A 125 8.66 5.67 9.76
CA ARG A 125 8.22 6.09 11.11
C ARG A 125 6.81 6.67 11.10
N GLU A 126 6.49 7.51 10.11
CA GLU A 126 5.16 8.13 9.98
C GLU A 126 4.09 7.08 9.68
N GLN A 127 4.39 6.12 8.81
CA GLN A 127 3.48 5.01 8.51
C GLN A 127 3.32 4.04 9.68
N TYR A 128 4.39 3.79 10.44
CA TYR A 128 4.42 2.79 11.52
C TYR A 128 4.99 3.39 12.82
N PRO A 129 4.24 4.26 13.53
CA PRO A 129 4.73 5.03 14.67
C PRO A 129 5.08 4.18 15.91
N LYS A 130 4.71 2.90 15.92
CA LYS A 130 5.05 1.94 16.97
C LYS A 130 6.46 1.35 16.83
N LEU A 131 7.14 1.59 15.70
CA LEU A 131 8.52 1.17 15.49
C LEU A 131 9.48 2.08 16.25
N THR A 132 10.41 1.47 16.98
CA THR A 132 11.48 2.23 17.66
C THR A 132 12.53 2.68 16.64
N GLN A 133 13.36 3.69 16.98
CA GLN A 133 14.47 4.11 16.11
C GLN A 133 15.42 2.94 15.78
N GLU A 134 15.66 2.06 16.75
CA GLU A 134 16.46 0.86 16.56
C GLU A 134 15.81 -0.16 15.61
N ASP A 135 14.46 -0.22 15.56
CA ASP A 135 13.74 -1.05 14.60
C ASP A 135 13.86 -0.51 13.19
N LEU A 136 13.72 0.81 13.03
CA LEU A 136 13.91 1.49 11.75
C LEU A 136 15.33 1.31 11.23
N PHE A 137 16.33 1.48 12.10
CA PHE A 137 17.73 1.26 11.75
C PHE A 137 17.99 -0.19 11.33
N TYR A 138 17.45 -1.17 12.06
CA TYR A 138 17.52 -2.58 11.67
C TYR A 138 16.87 -2.86 10.30
N CYS A 139 15.75 -2.23 9.99
CA CYS A 139 15.13 -2.34 8.66
C CYS A 139 16.09 -1.89 7.56
N ILE A 140 16.78 -0.76 7.73
CA ILE A 140 17.75 -0.26 6.75
C ILE A 140 18.92 -1.24 6.59
N LEU A 141 19.50 -1.71 7.70
CA LEU A 141 20.60 -2.68 7.66
C LEU A 141 20.21 -3.97 6.94
N GLN A 142 18.97 -4.42 7.12
CA GLN A 142 18.47 -5.63 6.49
C GLN A 142 18.12 -5.43 5.01
N TYR A 143 17.65 -4.24 4.63
CA TYR A 143 17.48 -3.84 3.25
C TYR A 143 18.81 -3.78 2.49
N LEU A 144 19.88 -3.31 3.17
CA LEU A 144 21.26 -3.29 2.66
C LEU A 144 21.91 -4.69 2.53
N ARG A 145 21.19 -5.77 2.86
CA ARG A 145 21.65 -7.17 2.72
C ARG A 145 22.94 -7.50 3.48
N LEU A 146 23.16 -6.84 4.61
CA LEU A 146 24.32 -7.11 5.46
C LEU A 146 24.16 -8.46 6.17
N SER A 147 25.29 -9.16 6.39
CA SER A 147 25.28 -10.40 7.17
C SER A 147 24.79 -10.17 8.61
N THR A 148 24.24 -11.23 9.21
CA THR A 148 23.82 -11.19 10.63
C THR A 148 24.94 -10.70 11.54
N SER A 149 26.19 -11.11 11.29
CA SER A 149 27.36 -10.70 12.07
C SER A 149 27.64 -9.18 11.97
N THR A 150 27.58 -8.62 10.77
CA THR A 150 27.76 -7.18 10.55
C THR A 150 26.60 -6.37 11.11
N ILE A 151 25.37 -6.86 11.00
CA ILE A 151 24.22 -6.20 11.62
C ILE A 151 24.38 -6.18 13.14
N LYS A 152 24.77 -7.30 13.76
CA LYS A 152 25.08 -7.34 15.19
C LYS A 152 26.14 -6.32 15.58
N PHE A 153 27.18 -6.20 14.77
CA PHE A 153 28.24 -5.24 14.96
C PHE A 153 27.74 -3.79 14.86
N CYS A 154 26.99 -3.46 13.80
CA CYS A 154 26.37 -2.14 13.60
C CYS A 154 25.34 -1.79 14.67
N MET A 155 24.62 -2.75 15.25
CA MET A 155 23.61 -2.53 16.29
C MET A 155 24.14 -2.69 17.72
N ARG A 156 25.40 -3.09 17.88
CA ARG A 156 26.03 -3.41 19.18
C ARG A 156 25.23 -4.44 19.99
N VAL A 157 24.73 -5.47 19.31
CA VAL A 157 24.00 -6.58 19.95
C VAL A 157 24.77 -7.88 19.78
N GLU A 158 24.86 -8.67 20.86
CA GLU A 158 25.66 -9.90 20.85
C GLU A 158 24.87 -11.12 20.37
N SER A 159 23.58 -11.17 20.71
CA SER A 159 22.70 -12.31 20.49
C SER A 159 21.93 -12.25 19.17
N ASN A 160 21.92 -13.36 18.44
CA ASN A 160 21.06 -13.55 17.27
C ASN A 160 19.56 -13.51 17.66
N GLN A 161 19.22 -13.96 18.87
CA GLN A 161 17.84 -13.98 19.36
C GLN A 161 17.26 -12.56 19.48
N ALA A 162 18.10 -11.58 19.82
CA ALA A 162 17.70 -10.17 19.87
C ALA A 162 17.25 -9.66 18.48
N LEU A 163 17.96 -10.04 17.42
CA LEU A 163 17.60 -9.71 16.04
C LEU A 163 16.35 -10.47 15.58
N THR A 164 16.20 -11.75 15.96
CA THR A 164 14.99 -12.55 15.64
C THR A 164 13.74 -11.95 16.26
N GLN A 165 13.78 -11.61 17.56
CA GLN A 165 12.66 -10.97 18.24
C GLN A 165 12.31 -9.61 17.63
N ARG A 166 13.34 -8.84 17.24
CA ARG A 166 13.18 -7.57 16.53
C ARG A 166 12.44 -7.74 15.20
N LYS A 167 12.90 -8.67 14.35
CA LYS A 167 12.23 -9.00 13.07
C LYS A 167 10.78 -9.41 13.27
N TYR A 168 10.48 -10.21 14.30
CA TYR A 168 9.12 -10.62 14.64
C TYR A 168 8.23 -9.44 15.06
N ARG A 169 8.75 -8.56 15.93
CA ARG A 169 8.04 -7.34 16.33
C ARG A 169 7.73 -6.46 15.12
N ILE A 170 8.70 -6.25 14.23
CA ILE A 170 8.52 -5.47 13.00
C ILE A 170 7.46 -6.10 12.10
N LYS A 171 7.54 -7.42 11.86
CA LYS A 171 6.56 -8.15 11.04
C LYS A 171 5.11 -7.96 11.50
N LYS A 172 4.88 -7.82 12.81
CA LYS A 172 3.54 -7.57 13.36
C LYS A 172 3.01 -6.16 13.15
N GLN A 173 3.89 -5.20 12.90
CA GLN A 173 3.54 -3.78 12.84
C GLN A 173 3.43 -3.25 11.41
N ILE A 174 4.24 -3.79 10.48
CA ILE A 174 4.30 -3.29 9.11
C ILE A 174 3.45 -4.10 8.14
N SER A 175 3.10 -3.50 6.99
CA SER A 175 2.35 -4.21 5.94
C SER A 175 3.17 -5.38 5.36
N PRO A 176 2.52 -6.44 4.85
CA PRO A 176 3.22 -7.56 4.18
C PRO A 176 4.10 -7.10 3.01
N GLN A 177 3.66 -6.09 2.25
CA GLN A 177 4.40 -5.54 1.12
C GLN A 177 5.68 -4.83 1.59
N THR A 178 5.57 -3.93 2.59
CA THR A 178 6.73 -3.26 3.18
C THR A 178 7.70 -4.26 3.81
N PHE A 179 7.18 -5.28 4.50
CA PHE A 179 8.01 -6.35 5.06
C PHE A 179 8.77 -7.10 3.97
N SER A 180 8.13 -7.43 2.85
CA SER A 180 8.77 -8.12 1.74
C SER A 180 9.90 -7.26 1.13
N ILE A 181 9.68 -5.97 0.93
CA ILE A 181 10.70 -5.05 0.38
C ILE A 181 11.97 -5.05 1.26
N ILE A 182 11.80 -5.02 2.59
CA ILE A 182 12.92 -4.97 3.53
C ILE A 182 13.60 -6.33 3.66
N PHE A 183 12.84 -7.40 3.88
CA PHE A 183 13.35 -8.67 4.39
C PHE A 183 13.45 -9.81 3.36
N ASN A 184 12.81 -9.72 2.20
CA ASN A 184 12.82 -10.79 1.19
C ASN A 184 13.73 -10.42 0.01
N GLU A 185 14.39 -11.43 -0.57
CA GLU A 185 15.40 -11.28 -1.65
C GLU A 185 14.80 -10.87 -3.00
N ASN A 186 13.48 -10.90 -3.15
CA ASN A 186 12.81 -10.58 -4.41
C ASN A 186 12.52 -9.07 -4.53
N SER A 187 13.57 -8.27 -4.68
CA SER A 187 13.46 -7.19 -5.66
C SER A 187 13.45 -7.84 -7.05
N PRO A 188 12.63 -7.38 -8.02
CA PRO A 188 12.85 -7.71 -9.41
C PRO A 188 14.32 -7.46 -9.66
N SER A 189 14.95 -8.50 -10.17
CA SER A 189 16.27 -8.53 -10.74
C SER A 189 16.63 -7.17 -11.29
N GLU A 190 17.87 -6.76 -11.00
CA GLU A 190 18.71 -6.01 -11.92
C GLU A 190 18.17 -6.08 -13.35
N GLY A 191 17.40 -5.07 -13.72
CA GLY A 191 17.08 -4.77 -15.11
C GLY A 191 18.31 -4.08 -15.67
N VAL A 192 19.27 -4.91 -16.07
CA VAL A 192 20.12 -4.79 -17.26
C VAL A 192 20.26 -3.37 -17.84
N LEU A 193 21.53 -2.92 -17.82
CA LEU A 193 22.18 -1.75 -18.47
C LEU A 193 22.16 -0.41 -17.72
#